data_AF-A0A5J4X6P7-F1
#
_entry.id   AF-A0A5J4X6P7-F1
#
_cell.length_a   1.000
_cell.length_b   1.000
_cell.length_c   1.000
_cell.angle_alpha   90.00
_cell.angle_beta   90.00
_cell.angle_gamma   90.00
#
_symmetry.space_group_name_H-M   'P 1'
#
loop_
_entity.id
_entity.type
_entity.pdbx_description
1 polymer ?
#
loop_
_entity_poly.entity_id
_entity_poly.type
_entity_poly.pdbx_seq_one_letter_code
_entity_poly.pdbx_strand_id
1 'polypeptide(L)'
;MYQGDTGPIFNDIQRSGFINKIEQLIKDKIEEEKEQIRSSSRRCLDNIQSCGDTSVQSELVSIGYARVFTFAFSTASGSGEEEDYEIYYRLSQISQFFSNLNKRRNNLATFPPQPLLAHRSDEQIEEEGANEEIDSQLINNGIVFGIQIKNEARQVK
;
A
#
# COMPACT_ATOMS: atom_id res chain seq x y z
N MET A 1 22.14 -22.45 44.65
CA MET A 1 21.75 -22.02 43.29
C MET A 1 21.26 -23.25 42.56
N TYR A 2 19.96 -23.39 42.32
CA TYR A 2 19.46 -24.47 41.48
C TYR A 2 19.79 -24.12 40.03
N GLN A 3 20.81 -24.76 39.46
CA GLN A 3 20.88 -24.91 38.02
C GLN A 3 19.68 -25.79 37.65
N GLY A 4 18.66 -25.18 37.05
CA GLY A 4 17.47 -25.87 36.59
C GLY A 4 17.88 -26.85 35.51
N ASP A 5 17.99 -28.14 35.87
CA ASP A 5 18.18 -29.23 34.93
C ASP A 5 16.93 -29.31 34.06
N THR A 6 17.02 -28.78 32.85
CA THR A 6 15.94 -28.86 31.88
C THR A 6 15.75 -30.32 31.51
N GLY A 7 14.70 -30.94 32.06
CA GLY A 7 14.46 -32.38 31.95
C GLY A 7 14.49 -32.91 30.51
N PRO A 8 14.68 -34.23 30.31
CA PRO A 8 14.96 -34.85 29.01
C PRO A 8 13.94 -34.48 27.91
N ILE A 9 12.66 -34.31 28.29
CA ILE A 9 11.58 -33.90 27.39
C ILE A 9 11.83 -32.50 26.79
N PHE A 10 12.35 -31.54 27.58
CA PHE A 10 12.63 -30.19 27.08
C PHE A 10 13.76 -30.20 26.05
N ASN A 11 14.80 -31.00 26.28
CA ASN A 11 15.91 -31.16 25.34
C ASN A 11 15.46 -31.81 24.02
N ASP A 12 14.55 -32.79 24.09
CA ASP A 12 13.98 -33.42 22.90
C ASP A 12 13.10 -32.44 22.10
N ILE A 13 12.29 -31.63 22.80
CA ILE A 13 11.49 -30.55 22.18
C ILE A 13 12.41 -29.53 21.49
N GLN A 14 13.49 -29.10 22.15
CA GLN A 14 14.45 -28.18 21.52
C GLN A 14 15.11 -28.80 20.28
N ARG A 15 15.58 -30.06 20.37
CA ARG A 15 16.21 -30.77 19.24
C ARG A 15 15.27 -31.01 18.07
N SER A 16 13.97 -31.17 18.33
CA SER A 16 12.95 -31.36 17.29
C SER A 16 12.69 -30.11 16.44
N GLY A 17 13.18 -28.93 16.87
CA GLY A 17 12.91 -27.65 16.20
C GLY A 17 11.48 -27.14 16.38
N PHE A 18 10.69 -27.79 17.24
CA PHE A 18 9.27 -27.44 17.45
C PHE A 18 9.07 -26.00 17.92
N ILE A 19 9.95 -25.50 18.79
CA ILE A 19 9.91 -24.10 19.26
C ILE A 19 10.11 -23.13 18.11
N ASN A 20 11.12 -23.35 17.25
CA ASN A 20 11.37 -22.49 16.08
C ASN A 20 10.17 -22.47 15.13
N LYS A 21 9.50 -23.62 14.96
CA LYS A 21 8.31 -23.71 14.12
C LYS A 21 7.14 -22.93 14.71
N ILE A 22 6.94 -22.96 16.03
CA ILE A 22 5.93 -22.13 16.71
C ILE A 22 6.27 -20.65 16.55
N GLU A 23 7.52 -20.24 16.78
CA GLU A 23 7.94 -18.85 16.61
C GLU A 23 7.70 -18.35 15.19
N GLN A 24 8.00 -19.17 14.18
CA GLN A 24 7.74 -18.82 12.79
C GLN A 24 6.24 -18.69 12.50
N LEU A 25 5.42 -19.63 12.97
CA LEU A 25 3.96 -19.56 12.81
C LEU A 25 3.37 -18.29 13.45
N ILE A 26 3.88 -17.87 14.60
CA ILE A 26 3.45 -16.62 15.25
C ILE A 26 3.84 -15.42 14.40
N LYS A 27 5.07 -15.38 13.87
CA LYS A 27 5.53 -14.29 12.99
C LYS A 27 4.67 -14.20 11.73
N ASP A 28 4.46 -15.32 11.06
CA ASP A 28 3.66 -15.39 9.83
C ASP A 28 2.23 -14.91 10.10
N LYS A 29 1.64 -15.31 11.24
CA LYS A 29 0.29 -14.88 11.61
C LYS A 29 0.20 -13.38 11.89
N ILE A 30 1.21 -12.81 12.56
CA ILE A 30 1.28 -11.37 12.82
C ILE A 30 1.39 -10.58 11.50
N GLU A 31 2.19 -11.04 10.54
CA GLU A 31 2.30 -10.38 9.25
C GLU A 31 1.01 -10.50 8.42
N GLU A 32 0.34 -11.66 8.44
CA GLU A 32 -0.98 -11.83 7.82
C GLU A 32 -2.01 -10.83 8.37
N GLU A 33 -2.10 -10.68 9.69
CA GLU A 33 -3.02 -9.73 10.33
C GLU A 33 -2.69 -8.28 10.00
N LYS A 34 -1.40 -7.92 9.98
CA LYS A 34 -0.96 -6.58 9.58
C LYS A 34 -1.38 -6.27 8.14
N GLU A 35 -1.21 -7.20 7.21
CA GLU A 35 -1.62 -7.02 5.82
C GLU A 35 -3.14 -6.87 5.67
N GLN A 36 -3.93 -7.66 6.41
CA GLN A 36 -5.39 -7.52 6.42
C GLN A 36 -5.84 -6.15 6.94
N ILE A 37 -5.22 -5.66 8.02
CA ILE A 37 -5.50 -4.33 8.58
C ILE A 37 -5.12 -3.23 7.57
N ARG A 38 -3.95 -3.33 6.94
CA ARG A 38 -3.50 -2.39 5.91
C ARG A 38 -4.45 -2.37 4.72
N SER A 39 -4.83 -3.54 4.19
CA SER A 39 -5.77 -3.66 3.06
C SER A 39 -7.13 -3.05 3.39
N SER A 40 -7.70 -3.38 4.56
CA SER A 40 -8.98 -2.85 5.01
C SER A 40 -8.94 -1.33 5.20
N SER A 41 -7.86 -0.82 5.79
CA SER A 41 -7.66 0.61 6.02
C SER A 41 -7.53 1.38 4.70
N ARG A 42 -6.76 0.84 3.73
CA ARG A 42 -6.62 1.41 2.38
C ARG A 42 -7.97 1.52 1.68
N ARG A 43 -8.78 0.46 1.70
CA ARG A 43 -10.13 0.47 1.12
C ARG A 43 -11.06 1.47 1.81
N CYS A 44 -10.94 1.63 3.12
CA CYS A 44 -11.70 2.64 3.86
C CYS A 44 -11.32 4.07 3.42
N LEU A 45 -10.02 4.35 3.32
CA LEU A 45 -9.52 5.65 2.89
C LEU A 45 -9.91 5.97 1.44
N ASP A 46 -9.88 4.99 0.55
CA ASP A 46 -10.34 5.11 -0.84
C ASP A 46 -11.82 5.51 -0.92
N ASN A 47 -12.67 4.91 -0.08
CA ASN A 47 -14.08 5.30 0.01
C ASN A 47 -14.25 6.74 0.53
N ILE A 48 -13.47 7.13 1.54
CA ILE A 48 -13.48 8.51 2.06
C ILE A 48 -13.05 9.49 0.97
N GLN A 49 -11.99 9.17 0.23
CA GLN A 49 -11.48 9.99 -0.85
C GLN A 49 -12.48 10.12 -2.00
N SER A 50 -13.12 9.02 -2.42
CA SER A 50 -14.03 9.01 -3.56
C SER A 50 -15.39 9.64 -3.26
N CYS A 51 -15.87 9.56 -2.03
CA CYS A 51 -17.15 10.16 -1.61
C CYS A 51 -16.99 11.55 -0.97
N GLY A 52 -15.78 11.93 -0.57
CA GLY A 52 -15.50 13.15 0.21
C GLY A 52 -15.67 14.44 -0.60
N ASP A 53 -16.21 15.46 0.05
CA ASP A 53 -16.31 16.80 -0.51
C ASP A 53 -14.97 17.57 -0.45
N THR A 54 -14.98 18.84 -0.85
CA THR A 54 -13.81 19.74 -0.80
C THR A 54 -13.11 19.77 0.57
N SER A 55 -13.87 19.72 1.67
CA SER A 55 -13.33 19.76 3.03
C SER A 55 -12.56 18.47 3.31
N VAL A 56 -13.15 17.32 2.98
CA VAL A 56 -12.50 16.01 3.15
C VAL A 56 -11.19 15.94 2.36
N GLN A 57 -11.17 16.41 1.11
CA GLN A 57 -9.92 16.40 0.32
C GLN A 57 -8.84 17.30 0.92
N SER A 58 -9.23 18.47 1.43
CA SER A 58 -8.29 19.39 2.10
C SER A 58 -7.67 18.74 3.34
N GLU A 59 -8.50 18.05 4.12
CA GLU A 59 -8.05 17.32 5.30
C GLU A 59 -7.10 16.17 4.92
N LEU A 60 -7.46 15.35 3.92
CA LEU A 60 -6.61 14.27 3.40
C LEU A 60 -5.22 14.79 2.99
N VAL A 61 -5.16 15.87 2.22
CA VAL A 61 -3.87 16.47 1.84
C VAL A 61 -3.12 17.02 3.06
N SER A 62 -3.82 17.62 4.02
CA SER A 62 -3.20 18.18 5.23
C SER A 62 -2.57 17.11 6.13
N ILE A 63 -3.18 15.92 6.22
CA ILE A 63 -2.65 14.79 6.99
C ILE A 63 -1.60 13.98 6.20
N GLY A 64 -1.25 14.43 4.99
CA GLY A 64 -0.25 13.77 4.15
C GLY A 64 -0.74 12.47 3.51
N TYR A 65 -2.02 12.40 3.14
CA TYR A 65 -2.59 11.20 2.51
C TYR A 65 -1.81 10.75 1.27
N ALA A 66 -1.23 11.67 0.49
CA ALA A 66 -0.38 11.32 -0.64
C ALA A 66 0.84 10.49 -0.23
N ARG A 67 1.38 10.69 0.99
CA ARG A 67 2.49 9.92 1.56
C ARG A 67 2.09 8.48 1.89
N VAL A 68 0.80 8.22 2.16
CA VAL A 68 0.29 6.85 2.38
C VAL A 68 0.53 5.99 1.15
N PHE A 69 0.51 6.59 -0.05
CA PHE A 69 0.84 5.88 -1.27
C PHE A 69 2.31 5.45 -1.30
N THR A 70 3.25 6.29 -0.90
CA THR A 70 4.69 5.94 -0.83
C THR A 70 4.92 4.69 0.02
N PHE A 71 4.41 4.68 1.25
CA PHE A 71 4.55 3.53 2.16
C PHE A 71 3.93 2.26 1.58
N ALA A 72 2.86 2.41 0.80
CA ALA A 72 2.19 1.31 0.16
C ALA A 72 3.05 0.67 -0.96
N PHE A 73 3.78 1.43 -1.77
CA PHE A 73 4.60 0.85 -2.84
C PHE A 73 5.85 0.15 -2.31
N SER A 74 6.53 0.74 -1.33
CA SER A 74 7.79 0.20 -0.77
C SER A 74 7.66 -1.16 -0.06
N THR A 75 6.44 -1.66 0.16
CA THR A 75 6.19 -2.98 0.77
C THR A 75 5.90 -4.10 -0.23
N ALA A 76 5.74 -3.80 -1.52
CA ALA A 76 5.45 -4.80 -2.55
C ALA A 76 6.73 -5.22 -3.31
N SER A 77 7.58 -6.05 -2.70
CA SER A 77 8.79 -6.61 -3.34
C SER A 77 8.72 -8.12 -3.64
N GLY A 78 7.51 -8.70 -3.72
CA GLY A 78 7.36 -10.10 -4.13
C GLY A 78 7.28 -10.27 -5.65
N SER A 79 6.98 -11.49 -6.11
CA SER A 79 6.59 -11.74 -7.51
C SER A 79 5.35 -12.64 -7.60
N GLY A 80 4.26 -12.18 -8.24
CA GLY A 80 3.07 -13.01 -8.52
C GLY A 80 1.84 -12.23 -9.03
N GLU A 81 0.80 -12.96 -9.46
CA GLU A 81 -0.46 -12.37 -9.99
C GLU A 81 -1.27 -11.59 -8.94
N GLU A 82 -1.28 -12.06 -7.69
CA GLU A 82 -1.96 -11.36 -6.57
C GLU A 82 -1.28 -10.01 -6.27
N GLU A 83 0.02 -9.92 -6.50
CA GLU A 83 0.78 -8.70 -6.33
C GLU A 83 0.61 -7.74 -7.50
N ASP A 84 0.52 -8.26 -8.73
CA ASP A 84 0.16 -7.47 -9.91
C ASP A 84 -1.19 -6.77 -9.71
N TYR A 85 -2.18 -7.47 -9.14
CA TYR A 85 -3.46 -6.88 -8.76
C TYR A 85 -3.31 -5.74 -7.74
N GLU A 86 -2.54 -5.96 -6.68
CA GLU A 86 -2.28 -4.94 -5.66
C GLU A 86 -1.55 -3.72 -6.22
N ILE A 87 -0.56 -3.93 -7.09
CA ILE A 87 0.17 -2.86 -7.77
C ILE A 87 -0.78 -2.06 -8.66
N TYR A 88 -1.57 -2.74 -9.49
CA TYR A 88 -2.58 -2.11 -10.33
C TYR A 88 -3.58 -1.29 -9.49
N TYR A 89 -4.11 -1.87 -8.42
CA TYR A 89 -5.09 -1.21 -7.56
C TYR A 89 -4.51 0.06 -6.92
N ARG A 90 -3.28 0.01 -6.40
CA ARG A 90 -2.60 1.18 -5.81
C ARG A 90 -2.32 2.27 -6.85
N LEU A 91 -1.86 1.91 -8.05
CA LEU A 91 -1.64 2.88 -9.13
C LEU A 91 -2.95 3.55 -9.55
N SER A 92 -4.03 2.77 -9.64
CA SER A 92 -5.37 3.27 -9.94
C SER A 92 -5.88 4.25 -8.87
N GLN A 93 -5.66 3.96 -7.59
CA GLN A 93 -6.01 4.86 -6.48
C GLN A 93 -5.28 6.20 -6.56
N ILE A 94 -3.96 6.17 -6.80
CA ILE A 94 -3.18 7.41 -6.96
C ILE A 94 -3.71 8.22 -8.15
N SER A 95 -3.84 7.57 -9.31
CA SER A 95 -4.31 8.22 -10.53
C SER A 95 -5.68 8.86 -10.32
N GLN A 96 -6.60 8.16 -9.66
CA GLN A 96 -7.93 8.67 -9.34
C GLN A 96 -7.87 9.86 -8.37
N PHE A 97 -7.00 9.81 -7.36
CA PHE A 97 -6.79 10.90 -6.41
C PHE A 97 -6.32 12.19 -7.12
N PHE A 98 -5.23 12.11 -7.88
CA PHE A 98 -4.72 13.26 -8.62
C PHE A 98 -5.68 13.74 -9.71
N SER A 99 -6.34 12.83 -10.42
CA SER A 99 -7.35 13.16 -11.42
C SER A 99 -8.54 13.92 -10.81
N ASN A 100 -8.98 13.54 -9.62
CA ASN A 100 -10.04 14.23 -8.89
C ASN A 100 -9.61 15.64 -8.45
N LEU A 101 -8.37 15.80 -7.98
CA LEU A 101 -7.84 17.12 -7.59
C LEU A 101 -7.58 18.03 -8.81
N ASN A 102 -7.05 17.52 -9.92
CA ASN A 102 -6.65 18.32 -11.09
C ASN A 102 -7.78 18.53 -12.13
N LYS A 103 -8.81 17.68 -12.14
CA LYS A 103 -9.85 17.57 -13.20
C LYS A 103 -9.30 17.60 -14.63
N ARG A 104 -8.73 16.48 -15.05
CA ARG A 104 -8.51 16.25 -16.49
C ARG A 104 -9.38 15.21 -17.16
N ARG A 105 -10.15 14.34 -16.45
CA ARG A 105 -10.96 13.35 -17.20
C ARG A 105 -12.10 12.60 -16.52
N ASN A 106 -12.44 12.83 -15.25
CA ASN A 106 -13.46 12.00 -14.60
C ASN A 106 -14.65 12.84 -14.09
N ASN A 107 -15.85 12.60 -14.66
CA ASN A 107 -17.11 13.26 -14.27
C ASN A 107 -17.66 12.73 -12.92
N LEU A 108 -16.88 11.90 -12.22
CA LEU A 108 -17.27 11.24 -10.97
C LEU A 108 -16.89 12.04 -9.71
N ALA A 109 -16.05 13.07 -9.82
CA ALA A 109 -15.67 13.88 -8.67
C ALA A 109 -16.86 14.70 -8.16
N THR A 110 -17.22 14.50 -6.89
CA THR A 110 -18.31 15.21 -6.18
C THR A 110 -17.98 16.67 -5.85
N PHE A 111 -16.75 17.11 -6.10
CA PHE A 111 -16.20 18.42 -5.73
C PHE A 111 -15.57 19.16 -6.94
N PRO A 112 -15.44 20.50 -6.91
CA PRO A 112 -14.73 21.27 -7.94
C PRO A 112 -13.23 20.94 -7.99
N PRO A 113 -12.51 21.14 -9.11
CA PRO A 113 -11.06 20.90 -9.13
C PRO A 113 -10.36 21.72 -8.04
N GLN A 114 -9.31 21.15 -7.45
CA GLN A 114 -8.47 21.76 -6.42
C GLN A 114 -6.98 21.68 -6.81
N PRO A 115 -6.52 22.42 -7.84
CA PRO A 115 -5.15 22.29 -8.37
C PRO A 115 -4.07 22.60 -7.32
N LEU A 116 -4.36 23.47 -6.36
CA LEU A 116 -3.43 23.79 -5.26
C LEU A 116 -3.20 22.58 -4.34
N LEU A 117 -4.24 21.76 -4.12
CA LEU A 117 -4.12 20.54 -3.33
C LEU A 117 -3.40 19.44 -4.10
N ALA A 118 -3.58 19.37 -5.42
CA ALA A 118 -2.82 18.47 -6.27
C ALA A 118 -1.32 18.79 -6.20
N HIS A 119 -0.95 20.06 -6.38
CA HIS A 119 0.44 20.50 -6.28
C HIS A 119 1.09 20.14 -4.93
N ARG A 120 0.37 20.37 -3.82
CA ARG A 120 0.87 19.99 -2.49
C ARG A 120 1.04 18.47 -2.34
N SER A 121 0.16 17.69 -2.98
CA SER A 121 0.24 16.24 -2.95
C SER A 121 1.40 15.73 -3.83
N ASP A 122 1.67 16.38 -4.95
CA ASP A 122 2.84 16.09 -5.81
C ASP A 122 4.15 16.35 -5.03
N GLU A 123 4.25 17.49 -4.34
CA GLU A 123 5.40 17.81 -3.47
C GLU A 123 5.62 16.72 -2.40
N GLN A 124 4.54 16.28 -1.73
CA GLN A 124 4.62 15.21 -0.73
C GLN A 124 5.11 13.88 -1.31
N ILE A 125 4.74 13.54 -2.54
CA ILE A 125 5.18 12.30 -3.21
C ILE A 125 6.64 12.38 -3.61
N GLU A 126 7.08 13.54 -4.11
CA GLU A 126 8.47 13.81 -4.46
C GLU A 126 9.37 13.79 -3.23
N GLU A 127 8.97 14.44 -2.14
CA GLU A 127 9.72 14.44 -0.87
C GLU A 127 9.96 13.03 -0.30
N GLU A 128 9.01 12.11 -0.49
CA GLU A 128 9.11 10.73 0.01
C GLU A 128 9.75 9.75 -0.97
N GLY A 129 10.14 10.18 -2.18
CA GLY A 129 10.73 9.30 -3.19
C GLY A 129 9.77 8.24 -3.75
N ALA A 130 8.46 8.52 -3.75
CA ALA A 130 7.48 7.59 -4.33
C ALA A 130 7.54 7.55 -5.86
N ASN A 131 8.12 8.59 -6.47
CA ASN A 131 8.29 8.67 -7.92
C ASN A 131 9.16 7.55 -8.48
N GLU A 132 10.23 7.19 -7.77
CA GLU A 132 11.14 6.10 -8.11
C GLU A 132 10.42 4.75 -8.09
N GLU A 133 9.56 4.54 -7.10
CA GLU A 133 8.77 3.32 -6.99
C GLU A 133 7.74 3.21 -8.11
N ILE A 134 7.07 4.31 -8.48
CA ILE A 134 6.16 4.36 -9.63
C ILE A 134 6.94 4.10 -10.94
N ASP A 135 8.13 4.67 -11.07
CA ASP A 135 8.99 4.49 -12.24
C ASP A 135 9.45 3.04 -12.40
N SER A 136 9.68 2.33 -11.30
CA SER A 136 9.98 0.88 -11.32
C SER A 136 8.85 0.06 -11.97
N GLN A 137 7.60 0.51 -11.87
CA GLN A 137 6.43 -0.18 -12.44
C GLN A 137 6.23 0.09 -13.93
N LEU A 138 6.98 1.02 -14.53
CA LEU A 138 6.93 1.28 -15.98
C LEU A 138 7.48 0.12 -16.83
N ILE A 139 8.28 -0.76 -16.24
CA ILE A 139 8.78 -1.98 -16.88
C ILE A 139 7.99 -3.24 -16.49
N ASN A 140 7.02 -3.12 -15.58
CA ASN A 140 6.19 -4.23 -15.16
C ASN A 140 5.27 -4.68 -16.33
N ASN A 141 5.37 -5.96 -16.69
CA ASN A 141 4.60 -6.58 -17.78
C ASN A 141 3.33 -7.29 -17.30
N GLY A 142 3.01 -7.21 -16.00
CA GLY A 142 1.79 -7.72 -15.40
C GLY A 142 0.54 -7.11 -16.05
N ILE A 143 -0.50 -7.94 -16.12
CA ILE A 143 -1.78 -7.59 -16.73
C ILE A 143 -2.91 -7.89 -15.74
N VAL A 144 -3.68 -6.86 -15.42
CA VAL A 144 -4.82 -6.96 -14.49
C VAL A 144 -6.05 -6.44 -15.22
N PHE A 145 -7.11 -7.24 -15.28
CA PHE A 145 -8.35 -6.93 -16.03
C PHE A 145 -8.11 -6.53 -17.50
N GLY A 146 -7.06 -7.06 -18.13
CA GLY A 146 -6.67 -6.71 -19.50
C GLY A 146 -5.92 -5.38 -19.64
N ILE A 147 -5.61 -4.71 -18.53
CA ILE A 147 -4.84 -3.47 -18.47
C ILE A 147 -3.40 -3.80 -18.05
N GLN A 148 -2.42 -3.24 -18.77
CA GLN A 148 -1.01 -3.40 -18.45
C GLN A 148 -0.62 -2.46 -17.30
N ILE A 149 0.05 -2.98 -16.28
CA ILE A 149 0.49 -2.20 -15.11
C ILE A 149 1.30 -0.97 -15.50
N LYS A 150 2.24 -1.12 -16.44
CA LYS A 150 3.03 0.01 -16.96
C LYS A 150 2.19 1.15 -17.57
N ASN A 151 0.98 0.88 -18.06
CA ASN A 151 0.10 1.93 -18.58
C ASN A 151 -0.58 2.69 -17.44
N GLU A 152 -0.90 2.05 -16.32
CA GLU A 152 -1.37 2.73 -15.11
C GLU A 152 -0.26 3.56 -14.49
N ALA A 153 0.95 3.03 -14.39
CA ALA A 153 2.11 3.78 -13.89
C ALA A 153 2.37 5.08 -14.69
N ARG A 154 2.16 5.05 -16.01
CA ARG A 154 2.24 6.25 -16.87
C ARG A 154 1.14 7.27 -16.64
N GLN A 155 -0.03 6.88 -16.14
CA GLN A 155 -1.13 7.81 -15.86
C GLN A 155 -0.94 8.58 -14.56
N VAL A 156 -0.10 8.06 -13.66
CA VAL A 156 0.26 8.71 -12.40
C VAL A 156 1.26 9.86 -12.62
N LYS A 157 2.05 9.82 -13.70
CA LYS A 157 2.96 10.89 -14.13
C LYS A 157 2.25 11.94 -14.99
#